data_AF-A9Q7C1-F1
#
_entry.id   AF-A9Q7C1-F1
#
_cell.length_a   1.000
_cell.length_b   1.000
_cell.length_c   1.000
_cell.angle_alpha   90.00
_cell.angle_beta   90.00
_cell.angle_gamma   90.00
#
_symmetry.space_group_name_H-M   'P 1'
#
loop_
_entity.id
_entity.type
_entity.pdbx_description
1 polymer ?
#
loop_
_entity_poly.entity_id
_entity_poly.type
_entity_poly.pdbx_seq_one_letter_code
_entity_poly.pdbx_strand_id
1 'polypeptide(L)'
;LFVCGGSKIYSEKHEASMEFARKRGLPELKRHLIPRTRGFIQCAQSLKGKFPVIYDVTVGFNTKEGEEPSLQNMLRGHKVMSEIYVRRLPLDEVPDDDDGASQYLHDLYRSKDKLLDSYLNTGSFTKENDLPEYKGKTVPRRLYSLLNMIGWATFVLTRILSFYYNLITSGSLLSISFAIGIVIFAYIGLYKMIGLTKIAKGSKYGSTDTKKE
;
A
#
# COMPACT_ATOMS: atom_id res chain seq x y z
N LEU A 1 -7.38 -2.78 -9.31
CA LEU A 1 -6.60 -1.74 -8.61
C LEU A 1 -5.18 -1.73 -9.22
N PHE A 2 -4.89 -0.80 -10.14
CA PHE A 2 -3.53 -0.63 -10.65
C PHE A 2 -2.71 0.14 -9.63
N VAL A 3 -1.89 -0.57 -8.88
CA VAL A 3 -0.87 0.04 -8.03
C VAL A 3 0.44 -0.08 -8.79
N CYS A 4 0.83 0.95 -9.57
CA CYS A 4 2.19 0.95 -10.11
C CYS A 4 3.12 1.07 -8.90
N GLY A 5 3.84 -0.02 -8.63
CA GLY A 5 4.41 -0.32 -7.33
C GLY A 5 5.39 0.71 -6.78
N GLY A 6 5.37 0.85 -5.45
CA GLY A 6 6.33 1.62 -4.68
C GLY A 6 5.75 2.19 -3.40
N SER A 7 5.06 1.39 -2.58
CA SER A 7 4.40 1.86 -1.35
C SER A 7 5.35 2.42 -0.28
N LYS A 8 6.67 2.33 -0.48
CA LYS A 8 7.70 3.09 0.25
C LYS A 8 8.87 3.40 -0.68
N ILE A 9 9.16 4.68 -0.86
CA ILE A 9 10.38 5.14 -1.54
C ILE A 9 11.53 4.96 -0.56
N TYR A 10 12.40 4.01 -0.86
CA TYR A 10 13.73 3.94 -0.25
C TYR A 10 14.67 4.79 -1.09
N SER A 11 15.67 5.43 -0.46
CA SER A 11 16.68 6.26 -1.15
C SER A 11 17.29 5.52 -2.33
N GLU A 12 17.70 4.26 -2.16
CA GLU A 12 18.30 3.43 -3.20
C GLU A 12 17.37 3.21 -4.42
N LYS A 13 16.07 2.99 -4.19
CA LYS A 13 15.09 2.83 -5.28
C LYS A 13 14.77 4.14 -5.96
N HIS A 14 14.78 5.23 -5.19
CA HIS A 14 14.61 6.56 -5.72
C HIS A 14 15.77 6.90 -6.65
N GLU A 15 17.01 6.72 -6.19
CA GLU A 15 18.22 6.96 -6.97
C GLU A 15 18.23 6.11 -8.25
N ALA A 16 17.95 4.81 -8.17
CA ALA A 16 17.84 3.95 -9.34
C ALA A 16 16.73 4.40 -10.32
N SER A 17 15.62 4.90 -9.80
CA SER A 17 14.56 5.50 -10.63
C SER A 17 15.02 6.81 -11.27
N MET A 18 15.76 7.65 -10.56
CA MET A 18 16.27 8.93 -11.06
C MET A 18 17.33 8.72 -12.15
N GLU A 19 18.22 7.75 -11.96
CA GLU A 19 19.15 7.31 -13.01
C GLU A 19 18.42 6.81 -14.26
N PHE A 20 17.35 6.03 -14.08
CA PHE A 20 16.52 5.59 -15.20
C PHE A 20 15.82 6.76 -15.91
N ALA A 21 15.35 7.77 -15.17
CA ALA A 21 14.82 9.01 -15.75
C ALA A 21 15.87 9.70 -16.61
N ARG A 22 17.06 9.95 -16.05
CA ARG A 22 18.18 10.62 -16.73
C ARG A 22 18.60 9.89 -18.00
N LYS A 23 18.75 8.56 -17.93
CA LYS A 23 19.13 7.73 -19.09
C LYS A 23 18.10 7.76 -20.22
N ARG A 24 16.83 8.01 -19.91
CA ARG A 24 15.72 8.04 -20.89
C ARG A 24 15.21 9.45 -21.20
N GLY A 25 15.82 10.49 -20.65
CA GLY A 25 15.36 11.88 -20.80
C GLY A 25 13.97 12.14 -20.21
N LEU A 26 13.52 11.32 -19.24
CA LEU A 26 12.22 11.47 -18.59
C LEU A 26 12.31 12.48 -17.43
N PRO A 27 11.22 13.19 -17.12
CA PRO A 27 11.20 14.13 -15.99
C PRO A 27 11.41 13.39 -14.66
N GLU A 28 12.24 13.98 -13.82
CA GLU A 28 12.54 13.49 -12.48
C GLU A 28 11.34 13.72 -11.54
N LEU A 29 10.83 12.65 -10.92
CA LEU A 29 9.74 12.69 -9.93
C LEU A 29 10.34 12.64 -8.53
N LYS A 30 9.87 13.48 -7.60
CA LYS A 30 10.45 13.61 -6.25
C LYS A 30 9.83 12.66 -5.23
N ARG A 31 8.50 12.51 -5.29
CA ARG A 31 7.67 11.76 -4.31
C ARG A 31 7.12 10.46 -4.89
N HIS A 32 7.40 10.15 -6.15
CA HIS A 32 7.01 8.91 -6.82
C HIS A 32 8.20 8.28 -7.56
N LEU A 33 8.12 6.95 -7.75
CA LEU A 33 8.98 6.25 -8.70
C LEU A 33 8.40 6.40 -10.11
N ILE A 34 9.26 6.26 -11.12
CA ILE A 34 8.83 6.32 -12.52
C ILE A 34 7.89 5.15 -12.81
N PRO A 35 6.69 5.41 -13.36
CA PRO A 35 5.72 4.36 -13.62
C PRO A 35 6.23 3.41 -14.71
N ARG A 36 5.85 2.14 -14.60
CA ARG A 36 6.04 1.15 -15.66
C ARG A 36 4.83 1.19 -16.59
N THR A 37 5.07 1.41 -17.87
CA THR A 37 4.02 1.73 -18.85
C THR A 37 3.40 0.48 -19.47
N ARG A 38 4.19 -0.58 -19.76
CA ARG A 38 3.70 -1.80 -20.46
C ARG A 38 2.43 -2.42 -19.85
N GLY A 39 2.41 -2.59 -18.53
CA GLY A 39 1.25 -3.19 -17.84
C GLY A 39 0.02 -2.28 -17.83
N PHE A 40 0.23 -0.96 -17.82
CA PHE A 40 -0.86 0.01 -17.93
C PHE A 40 -1.46 0.00 -19.34
N ILE A 41 -0.61 0.05 -20.37
CA ILE A 41 -1.02 0.07 -21.79
C ILE A 41 -1.88 -1.16 -22.11
N GLN A 42 -1.38 -2.37 -21.81
CA GLN A 42 -2.08 -3.62 -22.11
C GLN A 42 -3.46 -3.68 -21.44
N CYS A 43 -3.57 -3.14 -20.22
CA CYS A 43 -4.83 -3.15 -19.50
C CYS A 43 -5.77 -2.02 -19.91
N ALA A 44 -5.25 -0.82 -20.22
CA ALA A 44 -6.05 0.26 -20.77
C ALA A 44 -6.70 -0.18 -22.09
N GLN A 45 -5.93 -0.76 -23.02
CA GLN A 45 -6.42 -1.30 -24.28
C GLN A 45 -7.47 -2.41 -24.08
N SER A 46 -7.22 -3.34 -23.16
CA SER A 46 -8.15 -4.47 -22.92
C SER A 46 -9.47 -4.07 -22.25
N LEU A 47 -9.46 -2.96 -21.51
CA LEU A 47 -10.62 -2.45 -20.77
C LEU A 47 -11.41 -1.40 -21.58
N LYS A 48 -10.80 -0.83 -22.63
CA LYS A 48 -11.45 0.15 -23.51
C LYS A 48 -12.69 -0.48 -24.17
N GLY A 49 -13.80 0.26 -24.17
CA GLY A 49 -15.10 -0.23 -24.63
C GLY A 49 -15.87 -1.12 -23.65
N LYS A 50 -15.24 -1.66 -22.59
CA LYS A 50 -15.92 -2.45 -21.54
C LYS A 50 -16.21 -1.63 -20.28
N PHE A 51 -15.30 -0.73 -19.92
CA PHE A 51 -15.43 0.14 -18.75
C PHE A 51 -15.29 1.60 -19.17
N PRO A 52 -16.16 2.50 -18.68
CA PRO A 52 -16.11 3.89 -19.09
C PRO A 52 -14.99 4.68 -18.41
N VAL A 53 -14.49 4.24 -17.23
CA VAL A 53 -13.60 5.06 -16.39
C VAL A 53 -12.54 4.28 -15.63
N ILE A 54 -11.42 4.96 -15.38
CA ILE A 54 -10.37 4.60 -14.43
C ILE A 54 -10.52 5.49 -13.19
N TYR A 55 -10.50 4.88 -12.01
CA TYR A 55 -10.38 5.63 -10.76
C TYR A 55 -8.92 5.78 -10.40
N ASP A 56 -8.48 7.03 -10.32
CA ASP A 56 -7.17 7.34 -9.78
C ASP A 56 -7.28 7.76 -8.31
N VAL A 57 -6.48 7.10 -7.48
CA VAL A 57 -6.53 7.20 -6.02
C VAL A 57 -5.14 7.49 -5.50
N THR A 58 -5.00 8.61 -4.81
CA THR A 58 -3.78 8.99 -4.09
C THR A 58 -4.08 9.04 -2.61
N VAL A 59 -3.26 8.33 -1.82
CA VAL A 59 -3.39 8.29 -0.36
C VAL A 59 -2.22 9.05 0.25
N GLY A 60 -2.55 10.03 1.06
CA GLY A 60 -1.60 10.82 1.84
C GLY A 60 -1.72 10.42 3.30
N PHE A 61 -0.59 10.16 3.95
CA PHE A 61 -0.54 9.93 5.39
C PHE A 61 0.00 11.19 6.06
N ASN A 62 -0.79 11.78 6.95
CA ASN A 62 -0.34 12.95 7.70
C ASN A 62 0.54 12.48 8.86
N THR A 63 1.85 12.52 8.65
CA THR A 63 2.86 12.17 9.66
C THR A 63 3.16 13.30 10.65
N LYS A 64 2.55 14.49 10.47
CA LYS A 64 2.67 15.61 11.42
C LYS A 64 1.68 15.47 12.57
N GLU A 65 0.45 15.03 12.26
CA GLU A 65 -0.62 14.84 13.26
C GLU A 65 -0.82 13.38 13.69
N GLY A 66 -0.36 12.43 12.89
CA GLY A 66 -0.46 10.99 13.16
C GLY A 66 0.89 10.30 12.97
N GLU A 67 0.95 9.04 13.38
CA GLU A 67 2.15 8.23 13.16
C GLU A 67 2.15 7.56 11.79
N GLU A 68 3.34 7.11 11.38
CA GLU A 68 3.49 6.31 10.17
C GLU A 68 2.56 5.09 10.19
N PRO A 69 1.96 4.72 9.04
CA PRO A 69 1.10 3.56 8.90
C PRO A 69 1.93 2.28 8.98
N SER A 70 2.34 1.91 10.19
CA SER A 70 3.05 0.67 10.50
C SER A 70 2.15 -0.24 11.32
N LEU A 71 2.29 -1.56 11.10
CA LEU A 71 1.57 -2.55 11.90
C LEU A 71 1.87 -2.38 13.39
N GLN A 72 3.11 -2.01 13.73
CA GLN A 72 3.50 -1.76 15.12
C GLN A 72 2.74 -0.58 15.73
N ASN A 73 2.65 0.53 14.99
CA ASN A 73 1.96 1.73 15.46
C ASN A 73 0.46 1.46 15.62
N MET A 74 -0.14 0.72 14.68
CA MET A 74 -1.55 0.33 14.75
C MET A 74 -1.83 -0.63 15.92
N LEU A 75 -0.97 -1.62 16.17
CA LEU A 75 -1.11 -2.58 17.28
C LEU A 75 -0.94 -1.91 18.65
N ARG A 76 -0.09 -0.89 18.73
CA ARG A 76 0.09 -0.06 19.93
C ARG A 76 -1.02 0.98 20.12
N GLY A 77 -1.95 1.10 19.17
CA GLY A 77 -3.07 2.04 19.24
C GLY A 77 -2.71 3.49 18.89
N HIS A 78 -1.56 3.74 18.26
CA HIS A 78 -1.21 5.08 17.79
C HIS A 78 -2.18 5.52 16.67
N LYS A 79 -2.49 6.81 16.68
CA LYS A 79 -3.40 7.42 15.71
C LYS A 79 -2.70 7.52 14.35
N VAL A 80 -3.23 6.82 13.35
CA VAL A 80 -2.82 6.94 11.94
C VAL A 80 -3.90 7.72 11.20
N MET A 81 -3.53 8.86 10.62
CA MET A 81 -4.44 9.71 9.84
C MET A 81 -4.05 9.64 8.37
N SER A 82 -5.02 9.28 7.54
CA SER A 82 -4.85 9.25 6.08
C SER A 82 -5.98 10.00 5.40
N GLU A 83 -5.63 10.79 4.41
CA GLU A 83 -6.58 11.38 3.48
C GLU A 83 -6.45 10.71 2.13
N ILE A 84 -7.58 10.54 1.45
CA ILE A 84 -7.65 9.88 0.15
C ILE A 84 -8.20 10.87 -0.85
N TYR A 85 -7.39 11.19 -1.86
CA TYR A 85 -7.79 11.96 -3.01
C TYR A 85 -8.18 11.00 -4.13
N VAL A 86 -9.43 11.11 -4.62
CA VAL A 86 -9.97 10.25 -5.67
C VAL A 86 -10.41 11.11 -6.84
N ARG A 87 -9.92 10.80 -8.04
CA ARG A 87 -10.38 11.40 -9.29
C ARG A 87 -10.87 10.32 -10.26
N ARG A 88 -11.87 10.67 -11.06
CA ARG A 88 -12.43 9.81 -12.12
C ARG A 88 -11.83 10.26 -13.44
N LEU A 89 -11.15 9.35 -14.13
CA LEU A 89 -10.53 9.58 -15.45
C LEU A 89 -11.33 8.80 -16.49
N PRO A 90 -11.92 9.45 -17.50
CA PRO A 90 -12.52 8.77 -18.63
C PRO A 90 -11.49 7.87 -19.33
N LEU A 91 -11.87 6.63 -19.63
CA LEU A 91 -10.96 5.73 -20.34
C LEU A 91 -10.78 6.14 -21.81
N ASP A 92 -11.73 6.91 -22.34
CA ASP A 92 -11.69 7.48 -23.68
C ASP A 92 -10.60 8.56 -23.85
N GLU A 93 -10.16 9.19 -22.76
CA GLU A 93 -9.05 10.15 -22.78
C GLU A 93 -7.67 9.47 -22.93
N VAL A 94 -7.59 8.16 -22.67
CA VAL A 94 -6.33 7.42 -22.80
C VAL A 94 -6.09 7.11 -24.29
N PRO A 95 -4.95 7.55 -24.87
CA PRO A 95 -4.63 7.27 -26.26
C PRO A 95 -4.56 5.76 -26.55
N ASP A 96 -4.92 5.35 -27.76
CA ASP A 96 -4.83 3.95 -28.19
C ASP A 96 -3.41 3.52 -28.53
N ASP A 97 -2.58 4.49 -28.93
CA ASP A 97 -1.18 4.29 -29.26
C ASP A 97 -0.33 4.04 -28.00
N ASP A 98 0.61 3.10 -28.10
CA ASP A 98 1.47 2.69 -26.98
C ASP A 98 2.33 3.85 -26.44
N ASP A 99 2.85 4.71 -27.32
CA ASP A 99 3.67 5.87 -26.93
C ASP A 99 2.79 6.96 -26.33
N GLY A 100 1.61 7.21 -26.91
CA GLY A 100 0.62 8.13 -26.37
C GLY A 100 0.13 7.73 -24.98
N ALA A 101 -0.21 6.46 -24.77
CA ALA A 101 -0.62 5.93 -23.47
C ALA A 101 0.53 5.95 -22.44
N SER A 102 1.77 5.75 -22.89
CA SER A 102 2.96 5.91 -22.07
C SER A 102 3.14 7.35 -21.59
N GLN A 103 3.03 8.33 -22.50
CA GLN A 103 3.11 9.76 -22.16
C GLN A 103 1.98 10.18 -21.21
N TYR A 104 0.75 9.76 -21.49
CA TYR A 104 -0.41 10.00 -20.62
C TYR A 104 -0.14 9.51 -19.19
N LEU A 105 0.43 8.32 -19.03
CA LEU A 105 0.78 7.79 -17.71
C LEU A 105 1.88 8.60 -17.02
N HIS A 106 2.89 9.05 -17.76
CA HIS A 106 3.96 9.90 -17.21
C HIS A 106 3.41 11.25 -16.73
N ASP A 107 2.57 11.90 -17.51
CA ASP A 107 1.92 13.16 -17.12
C ASP A 107 1.00 12.97 -15.92
N LEU A 108 0.27 11.85 -15.89
CA LEU A 108 -0.58 11.49 -14.76
C LEU A 108 0.23 11.38 -13.46
N TYR A 109 1.41 10.74 -13.52
CA TYR A 109 2.32 10.59 -12.38
C TYR A 109 2.99 11.91 -12.00
N ARG A 110 3.26 12.81 -12.95
CA ARG A 110 3.75 14.16 -12.67
C ARG A 110 2.72 14.97 -11.89
N SER A 111 1.44 14.90 -12.26
CA SER A 111 0.37 15.54 -11.48
C SER A 111 0.25 14.95 -10.07
N LYS A 112 0.37 13.62 -9.93
CA LYS A 112 0.38 12.96 -8.61
C LYS A 112 1.55 13.38 -7.75
N ASP A 113 2.72 13.59 -8.34
CA ASP A 113 3.91 14.03 -7.63
C ASP A 113 3.70 15.39 -6.98
N LYS A 114 3.15 16.35 -7.73
CA LYS A 114 2.77 17.68 -7.22
C LYS A 114 1.70 17.60 -6.13
N LEU A 115 0.70 16.72 -6.32
CA LEU A 115 -0.37 16.51 -5.34
C LEU A 115 0.18 16.00 -4.00
N LEU A 116 1.07 15.01 -4.05
CA LEU A 116 1.70 14.45 -2.85
C LEU A 116 2.70 15.41 -2.21
N ASP A 117 3.43 16.19 -3.00
CA ASP A 117 4.36 17.21 -2.48
C ASP A 117 3.60 18.30 -1.70
N SER A 118 2.49 18.81 -2.27
CA SER A 118 1.61 19.77 -1.58
C SER A 118 1.04 19.19 -0.29
N TYR A 119 0.65 17.91 -0.29
CA TYR A 119 0.12 17.24 0.89
C TYR A 119 1.17 17.11 2.00
N LEU A 120 2.40 16.72 1.67
CA LEU A 120 3.48 16.59 2.66
C LEU A 120 3.89 17.95 3.25
N ASN A 121 3.87 19.00 2.43
CA ASN A 121 4.24 20.35 2.88
C ASN A 121 3.14 20.99 3.74
N THR A 122 1.88 20.94 3.28
CA THR A 122 0.77 21.71 3.89
C THR A 122 -0.21 20.89 4.72
N GLY A 123 -0.20 19.57 4.60
CA GLY A 123 -1.22 18.68 5.16
C GLY A 123 -2.53 18.64 4.37
N SER A 124 -2.60 19.24 3.17
CA SER A 124 -3.76 19.18 2.27
C SER A 124 -3.32 19.01 0.82
N PHE A 125 -4.13 18.31 0.02
CA PHE A 125 -3.76 17.94 -1.35
C PHE A 125 -3.77 19.10 -2.35
N THR A 126 -4.57 20.15 -2.13
CA THR A 126 -4.87 21.17 -3.15
C THR A 126 -4.43 22.59 -2.77
N LYS A 127 -3.68 22.76 -1.68
CA LYS A 127 -3.28 24.11 -1.22
C LYS A 127 -2.14 24.75 -2.04
N GLU A 128 -1.23 23.96 -2.60
CA GLU A 128 -0.06 24.45 -3.34
C GLU A 128 -0.06 24.02 -4.82
N ASN A 129 -1.22 23.61 -5.35
CA ASN A 129 -1.32 23.21 -6.75
C ASN A 129 -2.67 23.60 -7.35
N ASP A 130 -2.70 23.73 -8.68
CA ASP A 130 -3.89 24.09 -9.46
C ASP A 130 -4.81 22.89 -9.73
N LEU A 131 -4.72 21.81 -8.93
CA LEU A 131 -5.57 20.64 -9.13
C LEU A 131 -6.95 20.86 -8.51
N PRO A 132 -8.00 20.23 -9.06
CA PRO A 132 -9.37 20.46 -8.60
C PRO A 132 -9.54 20.09 -7.13
N GLU A 133 -10.05 21.04 -6.34
CA GLU A 133 -10.40 20.77 -4.95
C GLU A 133 -11.74 20.02 -4.88
N TYR A 134 -11.73 18.87 -4.21
CA TYR A 134 -12.93 18.10 -3.93
C TYR A 134 -13.27 18.21 -2.45
N LYS A 135 -14.55 18.44 -2.13
CA LYS A 135 -15.01 18.47 -0.74
C LYS A 135 -14.79 17.10 -0.08
N GLY A 136 -13.85 17.05 0.86
CA GLY A 136 -13.56 15.85 1.62
C GLY A 136 -14.75 15.40 2.48
N LYS A 137 -15.03 14.10 2.48
CA LYS A 137 -16.01 13.49 3.39
C LYS A 137 -15.26 12.66 4.43
N THR A 138 -15.36 13.05 5.70
CA THR A 138 -14.82 12.24 6.79
C THR A 138 -15.75 11.04 7.03
N VAL A 139 -15.16 9.84 7.09
CA VAL A 139 -15.92 8.63 7.42
C VAL A 139 -15.94 8.50 8.94
N PRO A 140 -17.11 8.61 9.61
CA PRO A 140 -17.16 8.49 11.05
C PRO A 140 -16.80 7.06 11.50
N ARG A 141 -16.20 6.94 12.69
CA ARG A 141 -15.92 5.64 13.30
C ARG A 141 -17.22 4.89 13.57
N ARG A 142 -17.35 3.69 13.02
CA ARG A 142 -18.57 2.86 13.15
C ARG A 142 -18.43 1.93 14.36
N LEU A 143 -19.37 2.02 15.30
CA LEU A 143 -19.37 1.17 16.50
C LEU A 143 -19.56 -0.33 16.17
N TYR A 144 -20.28 -0.64 15.08
CA TYR A 144 -20.48 -2.02 14.62
C TYR A 144 -19.16 -2.76 14.37
N SER A 145 -18.11 -2.07 13.91
CA SER A 145 -16.79 -2.69 13.72
C SER A 145 -16.17 -3.11 15.06
N LEU A 146 -16.33 -2.30 16.11
CA LEU A 146 -15.85 -2.62 17.46
C LEU A 146 -16.62 -3.82 18.03
N LEU A 147 -17.94 -3.80 17.94
CA LEU A 147 -18.79 -4.89 18.43
C LEU A 147 -18.50 -6.21 17.72
N ASN A 148 -18.31 -6.16 16.39
CA ASN A 148 -17.93 -7.33 15.62
C ASN A 148 -16.57 -7.87 16.04
N MET A 149 -15.57 -7.00 16.24
CA MET A 149 -14.25 -7.39 16.73
C MET A 149 -14.32 -8.02 18.13
N ILE A 150 -15.08 -7.44 19.05
CA ILE A 150 -15.29 -7.99 20.40
C ILE A 150 -15.98 -9.35 20.31
N GLY A 151 -17.04 -9.48 19.50
CA GLY A 151 -17.76 -10.75 19.32
C GLY A 151 -16.85 -11.89 18.84
N TRP A 152 -16.05 -11.63 17.80
CA TRP A 152 -15.07 -12.61 17.31
C TRP A 152 -13.97 -12.88 18.32
N ALA A 153 -13.45 -11.85 18.99
CA ALA A 153 -12.43 -12.00 20.02
C ALA A 153 -12.93 -12.87 21.18
N THR A 154 -14.14 -12.61 21.68
CA THR A 154 -14.76 -13.42 22.73
C THR A 154 -14.94 -14.87 22.28
N PHE A 155 -15.50 -15.11 21.08
CA PHE A 155 -15.69 -16.46 20.57
C PHE A 155 -14.36 -17.25 20.47
N VAL A 156 -13.33 -16.62 19.89
CA VAL A 156 -12.01 -17.24 19.73
C VAL A 156 -11.33 -17.46 21.08
N LEU A 157 -11.33 -16.45 21.96
CA LEU A 157 -10.73 -16.55 23.29
C LEU A 157 -11.41 -17.60 24.16
N THR A 158 -12.75 -17.69 24.15
CA THR A 158 -13.46 -18.74 24.90
C THR A 158 -13.07 -20.14 24.42
N ARG A 159 -12.94 -20.36 23.10
CA ARG A 159 -12.47 -21.65 22.57
C ARG A 159 -11.04 -21.96 22.97
N ILE A 160 -10.14 -20.99 22.86
CA ILE A 160 -8.74 -21.13 23.27
C ILE A 160 -8.63 -21.45 24.77
N LEU A 161 -9.34 -20.69 25.62
CA LEU A 161 -9.34 -20.91 27.07
C LEU A 161 -9.93 -22.26 27.46
N SER A 162 -11.04 -22.67 26.81
CA SER A 162 -11.63 -23.99 27.05
C SER A 162 -10.68 -25.13 26.65
N PHE A 163 -9.92 -24.95 25.56
CA PHE A 163 -8.91 -25.91 25.12
C PHE A 163 -7.79 -26.02 26.16
N TYR A 164 -7.25 -24.91 26.66
CA TYR A 164 -6.22 -24.92 27.70
C TYR A 164 -6.73 -25.48 29.03
N TYR A 165 -7.98 -25.17 29.42
CA TYR A 165 -8.59 -25.75 30.61
C TYR A 165 -8.66 -27.28 30.51
N ASN A 166 -9.21 -27.80 29.41
CA ASN A 166 -9.29 -29.24 29.14
C ASN A 166 -7.90 -29.89 29.08
N LEU A 167 -6.90 -29.18 28.54
CA LEU A 167 -5.52 -29.65 28.47
C LEU A 167 -4.93 -29.84 29.87
N ILE A 168 -5.10 -28.86 30.76
CA ILE A 168 -4.59 -28.91 32.14
C ILE A 168 -5.31 -30.00 32.94
N THR A 169 -6.64 -30.11 32.81
CA THR A 169 -7.41 -31.15 33.52
C THR A 169 -7.17 -32.56 33.00
N SER A 170 -6.72 -32.72 31.75
CA SER A 170 -6.46 -34.04 31.15
C SER A 170 -5.25 -34.76 31.74
N GLY A 171 -4.31 -34.04 32.37
CA GLY A 171 -3.10 -34.61 33.00
C GLY A 171 -2.14 -35.34 32.05
N SER A 172 -2.38 -35.29 30.72
CA SER A 172 -1.60 -36.05 29.74
C SER A 172 -0.38 -35.25 29.25
N LEU A 173 0.82 -35.77 29.52
CA LEU A 173 2.08 -35.15 29.11
C LEU A 173 2.21 -35.04 27.58
N LEU A 174 1.63 -35.98 26.82
CA LEU A 174 1.69 -36.00 25.36
C LEU A 174 0.88 -34.86 24.73
N SER A 175 -0.34 -34.61 25.21
CA SER A 175 -1.18 -33.52 24.69
C SER A 175 -0.56 -32.16 25.03
N ILE A 176 0.00 -32.01 26.23
CA ILE A 176 0.69 -30.79 26.67
C ILE A 176 1.92 -30.52 25.78
N SER A 177 2.74 -31.55 25.51
CA SER A 177 3.92 -31.42 24.64
C SER A 177 3.54 -31.00 23.22
N PHE A 178 2.48 -31.61 22.66
CA PHE A 178 1.98 -31.25 21.33
C PHE A 178 1.45 -29.80 21.27
N ALA A 179 0.70 -29.37 22.28
CA ALA A 179 0.20 -27.99 22.36
C ALA A 179 1.33 -26.96 22.46
N ILE A 180 2.35 -27.22 23.29
CA ILE A 180 3.56 -26.37 23.38
C ILE A 180 4.27 -26.31 22.02
N GLY A 181 4.40 -27.44 21.33
CA GLY A 181 4.98 -27.49 19.98
C GLY A 181 4.25 -26.59 18.97
N ILE A 182 2.91 -26.59 18.98
CA ILE A 182 2.10 -25.70 18.13
C ILE A 182 2.34 -24.23 18.46
N VAL A 183 2.37 -23.88 19.75
CA VAL A 183 2.61 -22.48 20.18
C VAL A 183 4.00 -22.01 19.77
N ILE A 184 5.03 -22.84 19.95
CA ILE A 184 6.39 -22.51 19.52
C ILE A 184 6.47 -22.36 18.00
N PHE A 185 5.84 -23.26 17.25
CA PHE A 185 5.80 -23.18 15.79
C PHE A 185 5.09 -21.90 15.31
N ALA A 186 3.95 -21.56 15.92
CA ALA A 186 3.23 -20.32 15.64
C ALA A 186 4.06 -19.08 15.99
N TYR A 187 4.77 -19.09 17.13
CA TYR A 187 5.66 -18.01 17.55
C TYR A 187 6.81 -17.81 16.56
N ILE A 188 7.48 -18.89 16.13
CA ILE A 188 8.54 -18.83 15.11
C ILE A 188 7.97 -18.31 13.78
N GLY A 189 6.80 -18.77 13.38
CA GLY A 189 6.10 -18.31 12.18
C GLY A 189 5.81 -16.81 12.22
N LEU A 190 5.25 -16.32 13.31
CA LEU A 190 4.99 -14.90 13.53
C LEU A 190 6.28 -14.08 13.54
N TYR A 191 7.33 -14.54 14.22
CA TYR A 191 8.62 -13.86 14.26
C TYR A 191 9.24 -13.74 12.85
N LYS A 192 9.17 -14.83 12.07
CA LYS A 192 9.60 -14.85 10.68
C LYS A 192 8.76 -13.93 9.81
N MET A 193 7.43 -13.90 9.98
CA MET A 193 6.55 -12.97 9.28
C MET A 193 6.84 -11.51 9.63
N ILE A 194 7.09 -11.18 10.90
CA ILE A 194 7.50 -9.84 11.32
C ILE A 194 8.82 -9.46 10.65
N GLY A 195 9.79 -10.38 10.61
CA GLY A 195 11.04 -10.21 9.87
C GLY A 195 10.83 -9.97 8.36
N LEU A 196 9.87 -10.64 7.74
CA LEU A 196 9.49 -10.44 6.34
C LEU A 196 8.74 -9.11 6.11
N THR A 197 7.95 -8.64 7.08
CA THR A 197 7.24 -7.34 7.01
C THR A 197 8.15 -6.15 7.29
N LYS A 198 9.30 -6.35 7.96
CA LYS A 198 10.42 -5.40 7.91
C LYS A 198 11.09 -5.50 6.54
N ILE A 199 10.42 -4.97 5.53
CA ILE A 199 10.85 -4.94 4.12
C ILE A 199 11.98 -3.92 3.97
N ALA A 200 13.13 -4.17 4.59
CA ALA A 200 14.40 -3.50 4.25
C ALA A 200 15.01 -4.10 2.97
N LYS A 201 14.48 -5.23 2.49
CA LYS A 201 14.83 -5.80 1.18
C LYS A 201 13.74 -5.44 0.19
N GLY A 202 13.92 -4.31 -0.48
CA GLY A 202 13.21 -4.06 -1.71
C GLY A 202 13.39 -5.23 -2.68
N SER A 203 12.32 -5.60 -3.38
CA SER A 203 12.40 -6.54 -4.50
C SER A 203 13.55 -6.17 -5.45
N LYS A 204 14.51 -7.09 -5.65
CA LYS A 204 15.61 -7.02 -6.65
C LYS A 204 15.11 -7.15 -8.10
N TYR A 205 13.85 -6.81 -8.37
CA TYR A 205 13.29 -6.93 -9.70
C TYR A 205 13.77 -5.77 -10.57
N GLY A 206 14.71 -6.06 -11.46
CA GLY A 206 15.31 -5.10 -12.40
C GLY A 206 16.73 -4.64 -12.07
N SER A 207 17.39 -5.18 -11.04
CA SER A 207 18.80 -4.86 -10.72
C SER A 207 19.82 -5.77 -11.41
N THR A 208 19.36 -6.73 -12.22
CA THR A 208 20.25 -7.51 -13.08
C THR A 208 20.27 -6.86 -14.44
N ASP A 209 21.33 -6.08 -14.69
CA ASP A 209 21.74 -5.68 -16.02
C ASP A 209 21.67 -6.89 -16.94
N THR A 210 20.65 -6.93 -17.78
CA THR A 210 20.67 -7.78 -18.96
C THR A 210 21.60 -7.06 -19.92
N LYS A 211 22.92 -7.28 -19.75
CA LYS A 211 23.87 -7.11 -20.85
C LYS A 211 23.35 -7.97 -21.99
N LYS A 212 22.69 -7.36 -22.95
CA LYS A 212 22.51 -7.94 -24.27
C LYS A 212 23.82 -7.67 -25.02
N GLU A 213 24.55 -8.75 -25.28
CA GLU A 213 25.44 -8.84 -26.44
C GLU A 213 24.62 -8.70 -27.72
#